data_AF-A0A1Q3HHB5-F1
#
_entry.id   AF-A0A1Q3HHB5-F1
#
_cell.length_a   1.000
_cell.length_b   1.000
_cell.length_c   1.000
_cell.angle_alpha   90.00
_cell.angle_beta   90.00
_cell.angle_gamma   90.00
#
_symmetry.space_group_name_H-M   'P 1'
#
loop_
_entity.id
_entity.type
_entity.pdbx_description
1 polymer ?
#
loop_
_entity_poly.entity_id
_entity_poly.type
_entity_poly.pdbx_seq_one_letter_code
_entity_poly.pdbx_strand_id
1 'polypeptide(L)'
;MRQSASLTVLLALLGTAPAALAGAPTTAPGPLEKISIVESSNFKLDDRYRTLKLPESLDTPELRQLREHVLKQVDLSRRSDPELILEALEWVSIQWDHDGMNEPPPGTSSFQILQNVKKGQRYRCVEYGTVVSDLLLSLGYPSRPLGIMTADPAYGGFGQSHVASEVWSNTLDKWIFIDPQFSMAATHEGRYLSFLEMFQLKREGRFEEIRFTPSPRYLARHKKTPEELDKQYREFIGRYFGYMNIPYLRDGKKATLMLPLEGKGQFATFQGFHADGLLFTDDPRELYFPLNHTQVLFTYNNARRPIELIQEHHITTEQEFLSKRPLFAARPDYTLTLQHGMPWFSHYELRVDGGEWKRLPGDTAPLKLHSGLNTLEVRAVNRAGAAGPINRMKIRYAADP
;
A
#
# COMPACT_ATOMS: atom_id res chain seq x y z
N MET A 1 10.77 15.10 -27.53
CA MET A 1 11.27 14.27 -28.64
C MET A 1 11.45 12.85 -28.14
N ARG A 2 10.64 11.92 -28.64
CA ARG A 2 10.70 10.49 -28.29
C ARG A 2 11.88 9.87 -29.04
N GLN A 3 12.83 9.28 -28.33
CA GLN A 3 13.77 8.32 -28.91
C GLN A 3 13.22 6.91 -28.64
N SER A 4 12.80 6.28 -29.71
CA SER A 4 12.45 4.88 -29.84
C SER A 4 13.70 4.02 -29.60
N ALA A 5 13.70 3.24 -28.53
CA ALA A 5 14.68 2.18 -28.34
C ALA A 5 14.28 1.00 -29.24
N SER A 6 14.98 0.84 -30.36
CA SER A 6 14.91 -0.36 -31.19
C SER A 6 15.44 -1.56 -30.41
N LEU A 7 14.61 -2.60 -30.32
CA LEU A 7 14.96 -3.88 -29.73
C LEU A 7 15.85 -4.64 -30.73
N THR A 8 17.16 -4.54 -30.56
CA THR A 8 18.13 -5.30 -31.36
C THR A 8 18.08 -6.77 -30.96
N VAL A 9 17.46 -7.61 -31.78
CA VAL A 9 17.53 -9.07 -31.66
C VAL A 9 18.89 -9.53 -32.19
N LEU A 10 19.75 -10.00 -31.30
CA LEU A 10 21.05 -10.57 -31.67
C LEU A 10 20.84 -12.01 -32.15
N LEU A 11 20.69 -12.21 -33.46
CA LEU A 11 20.81 -13.53 -34.09
C LEU A 11 22.31 -13.87 -34.22
N ALA A 12 22.86 -14.62 -33.26
CA ALA A 12 24.20 -15.20 -33.40
C ALA A 12 24.09 -16.50 -34.23
N LEU A 13 24.31 -16.38 -35.54
CA LEU A 13 24.52 -17.50 -36.45
C LEU A 13 25.91 -18.11 -36.22
N LEU A 14 25.97 -19.38 -35.83
CA LEU A 14 27.18 -20.22 -35.95
C LEU A 14 26.85 -21.42 -36.84
N GLY A 15 27.50 -21.50 -38.00
CA GLY A 15 27.64 -22.74 -38.78
C GLY A 15 28.47 -23.77 -37.98
N THR A 16 28.49 -25.07 -38.27
CA THR A 16 28.27 -25.84 -39.50
C THR A 16 27.98 -27.31 -39.16
N ALA A 17 27.30 -28.00 -40.10
CA ALA A 17 27.33 -29.44 -40.43
C ALA A 17 25.97 -30.20 -40.31
N PRO A 18 25.62 -31.06 -41.29
CA PRO A 18 24.29 -31.66 -41.40
C PRO A 18 24.20 -32.98 -40.64
N ALA A 19 23.10 -33.18 -39.92
CA ALA A 19 22.63 -34.50 -39.50
C ALA A 19 21.37 -34.84 -40.31
N ALA A 20 21.34 -36.05 -40.85
CA ALA A 20 20.27 -36.55 -41.72
C ALA A 20 18.90 -36.53 -41.03
N LEU A 21 17.88 -36.15 -41.80
CA LEU A 21 16.56 -35.76 -41.32
C LEU A 21 15.49 -36.79 -41.69
N ALA A 22 14.71 -37.18 -40.69
CA ALA A 22 13.38 -37.74 -40.90
C ALA A 22 12.43 -36.62 -41.35
N GLY A 23 11.60 -36.89 -42.36
CA GLY A 23 10.73 -35.92 -43.00
C GLY A 23 9.74 -35.26 -42.03
N ALA A 24 9.77 -33.93 -41.97
CA ALA A 24 8.79 -33.13 -41.24
C ALA A 24 7.46 -33.08 -42.01
N PRO A 25 6.31 -33.14 -41.31
CA PRO A 25 5.00 -33.04 -41.94
C PRO A 25 4.79 -31.65 -42.57
N THR A 26 4.49 -31.65 -43.87
CA THR A 26 4.07 -30.49 -44.65
C THR A 26 2.59 -30.19 -44.40
N THR A 27 2.29 -29.49 -43.31
CA THR A 27 1.03 -28.75 -43.17
C THR A 27 1.35 -27.26 -43.24
N ALA A 28 0.63 -26.52 -44.09
CA ALA A 28 0.75 -25.07 -44.14
C ALA A 28 0.44 -24.50 -42.75
N PRO A 29 1.29 -23.65 -42.16
CA PRO A 29 1.04 -23.13 -40.82
C PRO A 29 -0.26 -22.33 -40.79
N GLY A 30 -1.10 -22.54 -39.78
CA GLY A 30 -2.25 -21.69 -39.50
C GLY A 30 -1.83 -20.24 -39.21
N PRO A 31 -2.80 -19.31 -39.00
CA PRO A 31 -2.47 -17.93 -38.66
C PRO A 31 -1.64 -17.85 -37.39
N LEU A 32 -0.68 -16.91 -37.34
CA LEU A 32 0.12 -16.65 -36.15
C LEU A 32 -0.79 -16.12 -35.05
N GLU A 33 -0.93 -16.86 -33.94
CA GLU A 33 -1.59 -16.34 -32.75
C GLU A 33 -0.57 -15.68 -31.84
N LYS A 34 -0.88 -14.45 -31.40
CA LYS A 34 -0.01 -13.61 -30.59
C LYS A 34 -0.59 -13.44 -29.19
N ILE A 35 0.27 -13.54 -28.20
CA ILE A 35 -0.03 -13.22 -26.80
C ILE A 35 0.49 -11.80 -26.54
N SER A 36 -0.36 -10.90 -26.07
CA SER A 36 -0.01 -9.50 -25.80
C SER A 36 -0.64 -9.02 -24.50
N ILE A 37 0.15 -8.42 -23.62
CA ILE A 37 -0.35 -7.71 -22.45
C ILE A 37 -0.84 -6.34 -22.91
N VAL A 38 -2.14 -6.09 -22.76
CA VAL A 38 -2.82 -4.86 -23.18
C VAL A 38 -2.81 -3.83 -22.07
N GLU A 39 -3.00 -4.29 -20.84
CA GLU A 39 -3.04 -3.47 -19.62
C GLU A 39 -2.51 -4.33 -18.47
N SER A 40 -1.79 -3.74 -17.54
CA SER A 40 -1.25 -4.46 -16.38
C SER A 40 -0.99 -3.52 -15.22
N SER A 41 -1.48 -3.88 -14.02
CA SER A 41 -1.01 -3.34 -12.74
C SER A 41 0.01 -4.26 -12.04
N ASN A 42 0.53 -5.26 -12.75
CA ASN A 42 1.53 -6.18 -12.23
C ASN A 42 2.93 -5.54 -12.23
N PHE A 43 3.39 -5.13 -11.05
CA PHE A 43 4.69 -4.52 -10.83
C PHE A 43 5.51 -5.28 -9.78
N LYS A 44 6.80 -4.97 -9.70
CA LYS A 44 7.68 -5.48 -8.64
C LYS A 44 7.16 -5.00 -7.28
N LEU A 45 7.13 -5.91 -6.31
CA LEU A 45 6.79 -5.58 -4.92
C LEU A 45 7.81 -4.63 -4.29
N ASP A 46 7.30 -3.78 -3.40
CA ASP A 46 8.11 -2.92 -2.55
C ASP A 46 8.39 -3.63 -1.22
N ASP A 47 9.67 -3.88 -0.92
CA ASP A 47 10.09 -4.61 0.27
C ASP A 47 10.21 -3.71 1.52
N ARG A 48 10.05 -2.38 1.36
CA ARG A 48 10.17 -1.44 2.48
C ARG A 48 9.07 -1.58 3.52
N TYR A 49 7.99 -2.31 3.24
CA TYR A 49 7.00 -2.67 4.26
C TYR A 49 7.62 -3.37 5.48
N ARG A 50 8.76 -4.04 5.30
CA ARG A 50 9.53 -4.68 6.38
C ARG A 50 10.14 -3.67 7.36
N THR A 51 10.22 -2.39 7.00
CA THR A 51 10.71 -1.34 7.89
C THR A 51 9.63 -0.72 8.76
N LEU A 52 8.37 -1.08 8.54
CA LEU A 52 7.26 -0.64 9.40
C LEU A 52 7.29 -1.40 10.72
N LYS A 53 7.02 -0.68 11.80
CA LYS A 53 6.79 -1.26 13.12
C LYS A 53 5.34 -1.80 13.19
N LEU A 54 5.09 -2.94 12.57
CA LEU A 54 3.82 -3.66 12.64
C LEU A 54 3.87 -4.79 13.68
N PRO A 55 2.76 -5.14 14.33
CA PRO A 55 2.68 -6.33 15.17
C PRO A 55 2.92 -7.58 14.32
N GLU A 56 3.66 -8.57 14.85
CA GLU A 56 3.89 -9.85 14.17
C GLU A 56 2.60 -10.65 13.98
N SER A 57 1.63 -10.45 14.87
CA SER A 57 0.34 -11.13 14.87
C SER A 57 -0.79 -10.18 15.24
N LEU A 58 -1.95 -10.36 14.61
CA LEU A 58 -3.19 -9.65 14.96
C LEU A 58 -3.90 -10.23 16.19
N ASP A 59 -3.34 -11.29 16.77
CA ASP A 59 -3.92 -12.08 17.86
C ASP A 59 -3.12 -11.97 19.16
N THR A 60 -2.32 -10.90 19.31
CA THR A 60 -1.75 -10.57 20.62
C THR A 60 -2.87 -10.30 21.63
N PRO A 61 -2.67 -10.62 22.92
CA PRO A 61 -3.68 -10.37 23.95
C PRO A 61 -4.20 -8.93 23.95
N GLU A 62 -3.32 -7.94 23.78
CA GLU A 62 -3.63 -6.52 23.81
C GLU A 62 -4.51 -6.09 22.63
N LEU A 63 -4.16 -6.51 21.41
CA LEU A 63 -4.94 -6.18 20.21
C LEU A 63 -6.28 -6.89 20.20
N ARG A 64 -6.33 -8.15 20.67
CA ARG A 64 -7.59 -8.90 20.80
C ARG A 64 -8.53 -8.21 21.79
N GLN A 65 -8.05 -7.86 22.97
CA GLN A 65 -8.84 -7.16 23.98
C GLN A 65 -9.36 -5.82 23.48
N LEU A 66 -8.50 -5.03 22.81
CA LEU A 66 -8.89 -3.77 22.20
C LEU A 66 -10.00 -3.99 21.16
N ARG A 67 -9.78 -4.90 20.19
CA ARG A 67 -10.73 -5.21 19.13
C ARG A 67 -12.09 -5.65 19.68
N GLU A 68 -12.10 -6.62 20.59
CA GLU A 68 -13.34 -7.11 21.21
C GLU A 68 -14.06 -6.04 22.01
N HIS A 69 -13.32 -5.17 22.70
CA HIS A 69 -13.90 -4.06 23.45
C HIS A 69 -14.61 -3.06 22.54
N VAL A 70 -13.97 -2.67 21.45
CA VAL A 70 -14.48 -1.67 20.51
C VAL A 70 -15.65 -2.24 19.70
N LEU A 71 -15.54 -3.46 19.17
CA LEU A 71 -16.59 -4.08 18.34
C LEU A 71 -17.89 -4.37 19.10
N LYS A 72 -17.87 -4.37 20.44
CA LYS A 72 -19.10 -4.40 21.27
C LYS A 72 -19.86 -3.07 21.28
N GLN A 73 -19.21 -1.98 20.87
CA GLN A 73 -19.74 -0.61 20.99
C GLN A 73 -19.96 0.05 19.62
N VAL A 74 -19.24 -0.37 18.58
CA VAL A 74 -19.36 0.14 17.22
C VAL A 74 -19.26 -1.00 16.21
N ASP A 75 -20.19 -1.05 15.25
CA ASP A 75 -20.17 -2.04 14.18
C ASP A 75 -19.22 -1.59 13.06
N LEU A 76 -17.96 -2.02 13.17
CA LEU A 76 -16.94 -1.87 12.12
C LEU A 76 -16.88 -3.09 11.20
N SER A 77 -17.49 -4.21 11.58
CA SER A 77 -17.31 -5.52 10.93
C SER A 77 -17.91 -5.62 9.52
N ARG A 78 -18.87 -4.75 9.21
CA ARG A 78 -19.58 -4.72 7.91
C ARG A 78 -19.08 -3.64 6.96
N ARG A 79 -18.00 -2.93 7.34
CA ARG A 79 -17.45 -1.82 6.58
C ARG A 79 -16.13 -2.22 5.92
N SER A 80 -15.83 -1.58 4.81
CA SER A 80 -14.52 -1.64 4.15
C SER A 80 -13.86 -0.26 4.20
N ASP A 81 -12.56 -0.19 3.91
CA ASP A 81 -11.89 1.10 3.80
C ASP A 81 -12.38 1.86 2.54
N PRO A 82 -12.52 3.20 2.60
CA PRO A 82 -12.13 4.08 3.70
C PRO A 82 -13.18 4.27 4.81
N GLU A 83 -14.41 3.79 4.66
CA GLU A 83 -15.49 4.03 5.63
C GLU A 83 -15.17 3.46 7.03
N LEU A 84 -14.61 2.26 7.09
CA LEU A 84 -14.16 1.64 8.35
C LEU A 84 -13.14 2.52 9.08
N ILE A 85 -12.22 3.13 8.32
CA ILE A 85 -11.17 3.99 8.87
C ILE A 85 -11.79 5.23 9.52
N LEU A 86 -12.74 5.87 8.83
CA LEU A 86 -13.39 7.08 9.32
C LEU A 86 -14.29 6.82 10.54
N GLU A 87 -14.97 5.67 10.57
CA GLU A 87 -15.78 5.28 11.73
C GLU A 87 -14.89 4.98 12.95
N ALA A 88 -13.75 4.31 12.76
CA ALA A 88 -12.77 4.09 13.83
C ALA A 88 -12.17 5.42 14.33
N LEU A 89 -11.85 6.32 13.42
CA LEU A 89 -11.39 7.69 13.71
C LEU A 89 -12.41 8.45 14.57
N GLU A 90 -13.67 8.50 14.15
CA GLU A 90 -14.74 9.16 14.91
C GLU A 90 -14.87 8.52 16.29
N TRP A 91 -14.95 7.18 16.35
CA TRP A 91 -15.16 6.47 17.61
C TRP A 91 -14.07 6.81 18.63
N VAL A 92 -12.79 6.81 18.25
CA VAL A 92 -11.69 7.17 19.16
C VAL A 92 -11.75 8.65 19.56
N SER A 93 -12.05 9.54 18.62
CA SER A 93 -12.02 11.00 18.84
C SER A 93 -13.00 11.50 19.91
N ILE A 94 -14.07 10.75 20.18
CA ILE A 94 -15.11 11.14 21.14
C ILE A 94 -14.98 10.47 22.52
N GLN A 95 -13.92 9.69 22.74
CA GLN A 95 -13.74 8.93 23.98
C GLN A 95 -13.32 9.81 25.17
N TRP A 96 -12.46 10.81 24.95
CA TRP A 96 -12.03 11.76 25.98
C TRP A 96 -11.85 13.17 25.39
N ASP A 97 -11.61 14.15 26.26
CA ASP A 97 -11.15 15.49 25.85
C ASP A 97 -9.65 15.58 26.06
N HIS A 98 -8.93 16.28 25.16
CA HIS A 98 -7.49 16.37 25.18
C HIS A 98 -6.93 16.98 26.49
N ASP A 99 -5.91 16.33 27.05
CA ASP A 99 -5.10 16.85 28.16
C ASP A 99 -3.61 16.74 27.79
N GLY A 100 -3.00 17.90 27.50
CA GLY A 100 -1.61 18.00 27.05
C GLY A 100 -0.56 17.62 28.09
N MET A 101 -0.96 17.53 29.37
CA MET A 101 -0.05 17.36 30.51
C MET A 101 -0.17 15.99 31.18
N ASN A 102 -1.05 15.11 30.69
CA ASN A 102 -1.28 13.80 31.28
C ASN A 102 -0.85 12.68 30.36
N GLU A 103 0.03 11.80 30.85
CA GLU A 103 0.50 10.63 30.14
C GLU A 103 0.26 9.35 30.94
N PRO A 104 -0.08 8.23 30.29
CA PRO A 104 -0.21 6.97 30.99
C PRO A 104 1.17 6.42 31.38
N PRO A 105 1.26 5.56 32.40
CA PRO A 105 2.51 4.88 32.74
C PRO A 105 3.14 4.16 31.53
N PRO A 106 4.47 4.09 31.42
CA PRO A 106 5.14 3.37 30.34
C PRO A 106 4.64 1.93 30.19
N GLY A 107 4.36 1.51 28.95
CA GLY A 107 3.86 0.17 28.64
C GLY A 107 2.34 -0.01 28.78
N THR A 108 1.59 1.04 29.10
CA THR A 108 0.11 1.00 29.09
C THR A 108 -0.41 0.72 27.68
N SER A 109 -1.24 -0.32 27.51
CA SER A 109 -1.83 -0.68 26.22
C SER A 109 -3.00 0.23 25.84
N SER A 110 -3.33 0.29 24.54
CA SER A 110 -4.51 1.03 24.05
C SER A 110 -5.82 0.60 24.70
N PHE A 111 -5.98 -0.69 25.02
CA PHE A 111 -7.13 -1.17 25.79
C PHE A 111 -7.14 -0.58 27.22
N GLN A 112 -6.00 -0.56 27.91
CA GLN A 112 -5.88 0.01 29.25
C GLN A 112 -6.10 1.53 29.25
N ILE A 113 -5.62 2.26 28.24
CA ILE A 113 -5.91 3.69 28.04
C ILE A 113 -7.42 3.92 28.03
N LEU A 114 -8.17 3.14 27.24
CA LEU A 114 -9.63 3.24 27.19
C LEU A 114 -10.29 2.89 28.54
N GLN A 115 -9.77 1.92 29.29
CA GLN A 115 -10.27 1.62 30.65
C GLN A 115 -10.03 2.79 31.62
N ASN A 116 -8.89 3.45 31.52
CA ASN A 116 -8.56 4.60 32.35
C ASN A 116 -9.43 5.81 31.99
N VAL A 117 -9.70 6.03 30.71
CA VAL A 117 -10.63 7.07 30.24
C VAL A 117 -12.03 6.88 30.81
N LYS A 118 -12.53 5.63 30.87
CA LYS A 118 -13.81 5.32 31.55
C LYS A 118 -13.82 5.66 33.04
N LYS A 119 -12.65 5.79 33.67
CA LYS A 119 -12.46 6.22 35.06
C LYS A 119 -12.17 7.74 35.18
N GLY A 120 -12.35 8.49 34.10
CA GLY A 120 -12.19 9.95 34.08
C GLY A 120 -10.80 10.46 33.68
N GLN A 121 -9.88 9.58 33.27
CA GLN A 121 -8.58 10.02 32.72
C GLN A 121 -8.76 10.66 31.33
N ARG A 122 -7.84 11.55 31.00
CA ARG A 122 -7.75 12.27 29.72
C ARG A 122 -6.30 12.30 29.29
N TYR A 123 -6.01 12.28 27.99
CA TYR A 123 -4.66 12.10 27.49
C TYR A 123 -4.35 13.01 26.29
N ARG A 124 -3.10 13.00 25.86
CA ARG A 124 -2.53 13.86 24.82
C ARG A 124 -2.83 13.32 23.43
N CYS A 125 -2.41 14.08 22.41
CA CYS A 125 -2.40 13.66 20.99
C CYS A 125 -1.75 12.27 20.77
N VAL A 126 -0.70 11.95 21.53
CA VAL A 126 0.04 10.68 21.44
C VAL A 126 -0.88 9.48 21.68
N GLU A 127 -1.71 9.55 22.71
CA GLU A 127 -2.61 8.46 23.07
C GLU A 127 -3.77 8.34 22.08
N TYR A 128 -4.28 9.44 21.51
CA TYR A 128 -5.27 9.37 20.43
C TYR A 128 -4.71 8.65 19.19
N GLY A 129 -3.52 9.06 18.74
CA GLY A 129 -2.83 8.45 17.60
C GLY A 129 -2.50 6.97 17.82
N THR A 130 -2.07 6.63 19.02
CA THR A 130 -1.76 5.24 19.40
C THR A 130 -3.01 4.37 19.40
N VAL A 131 -4.09 4.80 20.05
CA VAL A 131 -5.33 4.02 20.15
C VAL A 131 -5.99 3.80 18.79
N VAL A 132 -6.07 4.82 17.93
CA VAL A 132 -6.66 4.65 16.60
C VAL A 132 -5.80 3.74 15.72
N SER A 133 -4.47 3.87 15.80
CA SER A 133 -3.56 3.01 15.02
C SER A 133 -3.63 1.56 15.48
N ASP A 134 -3.60 1.30 16.78
CA ASP A 134 -3.72 -0.07 17.32
C ASP A 134 -5.08 -0.70 16.99
N LEU A 135 -6.16 0.09 17.02
CA LEU A 135 -7.48 -0.38 16.64
C LEU A 135 -7.50 -0.78 15.15
N LEU A 136 -7.00 0.07 14.25
CA LEU A 136 -6.94 -0.23 12.82
C LEU A 136 -6.03 -1.42 12.52
N LEU A 137 -4.88 -1.51 13.18
CA LEU A 137 -3.99 -2.68 13.11
C LEU A 137 -4.72 -3.94 13.55
N SER A 138 -5.45 -3.91 14.66
CA SER A 138 -6.23 -5.07 15.15
C SER A 138 -7.29 -5.54 14.14
N LEU A 139 -7.78 -4.65 13.28
CA LEU A 139 -8.75 -4.92 12.22
C LEU A 139 -8.07 -5.29 10.88
N GLY A 140 -6.73 -5.40 10.84
CA GLY A 140 -5.96 -5.78 9.67
C GLY A 140 -5.66 -4.64 8.70
N TYR A 141 -5.80 -3.38 9.11
CA TYR A 141 -5.44 -2.22 8.29
C TYR A 141 -4.11 -1.65 8.77
N PRO A 142 -3.04 -1.67 7.96
CA PRO A 142 -1.76 -1.08 8.33
C PRO A 142 -1.91 0.41 8.69
N SER A 143 -1.71 0.74 9.96
CA SER A 143 -1.77 2.11 10.49
C SER A 143 -0.52 2.38 11.30
N ARG A 144 -0.11 3.65 11.36
CA ARG A 144 1.04 4.10 12.14
C ARG A 144 0.78 5.48 12.77
N PRO A 145 1.29 5.73 13.98
CA PRO A 145 1.41 7.09 14.49
C PRO A 145 2.25 7.93 13.53
N LEU A 146 1.79 9.16 13.30
CA LEU A 146 2.49 10.16 12.50
C LEU A 146 2.85 11.33 13.42
N GLY A 147 4.14 11.51 13.70
CA GLY A 147 4.63 12.72 14.35
C GLY A 147 4.78 13.84 13.32
N ILE A 148 4.21 15.01 13.59
CA ILE A 148 4.37 16.21 12.77
C ILE A 148 4.89 17.34 13.65
N MET A 149 5.84 18.11 13.13
CA MET A 149 6.63 19.02 13.95
C MET A 149 6.71 20.39 13.30
N THR A 150 6.87 21.42 14.12
CA THR A 150 7.16 22.77 13.63
C THR A 150 8.55 22.84 12.96
N ALA A 151 8.89 23.97 12.36
CA ALA A 151 10.19 24.18 11.71
C ALA A 151 11.36 24.28 12.72
N ASP A 152 11.10 24.57 14.00
CA ASP A 152 12.09 24.62 15.07
C ASP A 152 11.72 23.66 16.23
N PRO A 153 11.82 22.33 16.02
CA PRO A 153 11.46 21.35 17.04
C PRO A 153 12.48 21.22 18.17
N ALA A 154 13.73 21.61 17.90
CA ALA A 154 14.84 21.39 18.82
C ALA A 154 14.76 22.31 20.04
N TYR A 155 14.45 23.59 19.85
CA TYR A 155 14.48 24.60 20.93
C TYR A 155 13.31 25.59 20.92
N GLY A 156 12.31 25.43 20.04
CA GLY A 156 11.19 26.38 19.93
C GLY A 156 10.16 26.39 21.08
N GLY A 157 10.43 25.71 22.20
CA GLY A 157 9.60 25.77 23.41
C GLY A 157 8.51 24.69 23.50
N PHE A 158 7.36 25.00 24.10
CA PHE A 158 6.25 24.04 24.29
C PHE A 158 5.39 23.90 23.03
N GLY A 159 4.97 22.66 22.72
CA GLY A 159 4.01 22.40 21.63
C GLY A 159 4.63 22.28 20.24
N GLN A 160 5.91 21.91 20.16
CA GLN A 160 6.65 21.81 18.89
C GLN A 160 6.32 20.56 18.05
N SER A 161 5.49 19.66 18.56
CA SER A 161 5.04 18.45 17.89
C SER A 161 3.56 18.18 18.14
N HIS A 162 2.93 17.50 17.20
CA HIS A 162 1.61 16.90 17.31
C HIS A 162 1.68 15.47 16.78
N VAL A 163 0.84 14.58 17.33
CA VAL A 163 0.74 13.20 16.86
C VAL A 163 -0.64 12.97 16.26
N ALA A 164 -0.64 12.64 14.97
CA ALA A 164 -1.79 12.17 14.22
C ALA A 164 -1.58 10.69 13.85
N SER A 165 -2.24 10.19 12.81
CA SER A 165 -1.97 8.86 12.26
C SER A 165 -2.06 8.85 10.74
N GLU A 166 -1.36 7.89 10.14
CA GLU A 166 -1.56 7.54 8.73
C GLU A 166 -1.93 6.07 8.64
N VAL A 167 -2.85 5.77 7.72
CA VAL A 167 -3.34 4.42 7.47
C VAL A 167 -3.34 4.14 5.98
N TRP A 168 -2.97 2.91 5.63
CA TRP A 168 -3.03 2.41 4.27
C TRP A 168 -4.46 1.98 3.92
N SER A 169 -5.02 2.60 2.88
CA SER A 169 -6.29 2.19 2.27
C SER A 169 -6.02 1.32 1.05
N ASN A 170 -6.51 0.07 1.08
CA ASN A 170 -6.46 -0.84 -0.06
C ASN A 170 -7.38 -0.38 -1.20
N THR A 171 -8.54 0.19 -0.86
CA THR A 171 -9.50 0.72 -1.84
C THR A 171 -8.95 1.92 -2.60
N LEU A 172 -8.22 2.80 -1.91
CA LEU A 172 -7.62 4.01 -2.51
C LEU A 172 -6.20 3.78 -3.02
N ASP A 173 -5.61 2.62 -2.72
CA ASP A 173 -4.23 2.23 -3.03
C ASP A 173 -3.19 3.27 -2.57
N LYS A 174 -3.39 3.81 -1.36
CA LYS A 174 -2.51 4.86 -0.79
C LYS A 174 -2.62 4.99 0.73
N TRP A 175 -1.62 5.66 1.30
CA TRP A 175 -1.69 6.19 2.67
C TRP A 175 -2.59 7.42 2.73
N ILE A 176 -3.41 7.50 3.77
CA ILE A 176 -4.27 8.66 4.07
C ILE A 176 -4.00 9.18 5.48
N PHE A 177 -4.05 10.50 5.64
CA PHE A 177 -3.92 11.21 6.90
C PHE A 177 -5.23 11.20 7.67
N ILE A 178 -5.15 10.88 8.97
CA ILE A 178 -6.24 11.00 9.93
C ILE A 178 -5.74 11.61 11.25
N ASP A 179 -6.52 12.50 11.84
CA ASP A 179 -6.22 13.13 13.12
C ASP A 179 -7.31 12.79 14.16
N PRO A 180 -7.05 11.81 15.04
CA PRO A 180 -8.01 11.36 16.04
C PRO A 180 -8.27 12.37 17.16
N GLN A 181 -7.46 13.39 17.37
CA GLN A 181 -7.75 14.42 18.36
C GLN A 181 -8.90 15.34 17.91
N PHE A 182 -8.98 15.61 16.61
CA PHE A 182 -9.96 16.52 16.01
C PHE A 182 -11.04 15.81 15.18
N SER A 183 -10.98 14.48 15.06
CA SER A 183 -11.86 13.71 14.18
C SER A 183 -11.74 14.13 12.71
N MET A 184 -10.52 14.40 12.24
CA MET A 184 -10.29 14.99 10.92
C MET A 184 -9.66 14.01 9.93
N ALA A 185 -10.15 14.03 8.70
CA ALA A 185 -9.45 13.55 7.51
C ALA A 185 -9.32 14.71 6.52
N ALA A 186 -8.26 14.69 5.71
CA ALA A 186 -7.99 15.73 4.71
C ALA A 186 -8.36 15.24 3.31
N THR A 187 -9.06 16.08 2.54
CA THR A 187 -9.40 15.80 1.14
C THR A 187 -9.13 17.00 0.23
N HIS A 188 -8.79 16.73 -1.02
CA HIS A 188 -8.73 17.72 -2.10
C HIS A 188 -9.43 17.14 -3.33
N GLU A 189 -10.33 17.89 -3.97
CA GLU A 189 -11.10 17.44 -5.14
C GLU A 189 -11.78 16.05 -4.95
N GLY A 190 -12.22 15.76 -3.72
CA GLY A 190 -12.88 14.49 -3.38
C GLY A 190 -11.94 13.30 -3.16
N ARG A 191 -10.62 13.52 -3.21
CA ARG A 191 -9.60 12.50 -2.92
C ARG A 191 -9.01 12.71 -1.53
N TYR A 192 -8.86 11.64 -0.76
CA TYR A 192 -8.14 11.68 0.51
C TYR A 192 -6.66 11.95 0.30
N LEU A 193 -6.08 12.71 1.23
CA LEU A 193 -4.69 13.14 1.21
C LEU A 193 -3.87 12.39 2.26
N SER A 194 -2.60 12.15 1.94
CA SER A 194 -1.56 11.93 2.94
C SER A 194 -1.06 13.26 3.50
N PHE A 195 -0.30 13.23 4.59
CA PHE A 195 0.27 14.48 5.14
C PHE A 195 1.27 15.13 4.17
N LEU A 196 2.03 14.33 3.42
CA LEU A 196 2.93 14.83 2.38
C LEU A 196 2.18 15.54 1.25
N GLU A 197 1.02 15.03 0.81
CA GLU A 197 0.22 15.71 -0.22
C GLU A 197 -0.40 17.02 0.32
N MET A 198 -0.80 17.05 1.59
CA MET A 198 -1.21 18.30 2.26
C MET A 198 -0.06 19.33 2.24
N PHE A 199 1.16 18.89 2.52
CA PHE A 199 2.35 19.75 2.45
C PHE A 199 2.63 20.24 1.02
N GLN A 200 2.48 19.38 0.01
CA GLN A 200 2.66 19.77 -1.39
C GLN A 200 1.68 20.86 -1.80
N LEU A 201 0.40 20.71 -1.45
CA LEU A 201 -0.62 21.75 -1.67
C LEU A 201 -0.28 23.06 -0.94
N LYS A 202 0.18 22.98 0.32
CA LYS A 202 0.63 24.17 1.06
C LYS A 202 1.78 24.88 0.36
N ARG A 203 2.79 24.13 -0.10
CA ARG A 203 3.96 24.67 -0.81
C ARG A 203 3.57 25.32 -2.15
N GLU A 204 2.52 24.82 -2.79
CA GLU A 204 1.94 25.41 -4.01
C GLU A 204 1.05 26.64 -3.75
N GLY A 205 0.87 27.05 -2.48
CA GLY A 205 -0.03 28.16 -2.11
C GLY A 205 -1.51 27.77 -2.10
N ARG A 206 -1.81 26.47 -2.10
CA ARG A 206 -3.14 25.88 -2.28
C ARG A 206 -3.67 25.22 -1.00
N PHE A 207 -3.13 25.60 0.17
CA PHE A 207 -3.53 25.04 1.45
C PHE A 207 -5.03 25.23 1.75
N GLU A 208 -5.59 26.37 1.34
CA GLU A 208 -7.00 26.71 1.51
C GLU A 208 -7.94 25.83 0.66
N GLU A 209 -7.43 25.12 -0.35
CA GLU A 209 -8.22 24.17 -1.14
C GLU A 209 -8.47 22.84 -0.40
N ILE A 210 -7.68 22.55 0.65
CA ILE A 210 -7.84 21.35 1.46
C ILE A 210 -9.12 21.45 2.29
N ARG A 211 -9.98 20.45 2.16
CA ARG A 211 -11.15 20.27 3.00
C ARG A 211 -10.83 19.34 4.16
N PHE A 212 -11.06 19.82 5.37
CA PHE A 212 -11.02 19.03 6.60
C PHE A 212 -12.46 18.67 6.98
N THR A 213 -12.78 17.39 6.99
CA THR A 213 -14.16 16.93 7.27
C THR A 213 -14.23 16.35 8.67
N PRO A 214 -14.81 17.07 9.65
CA PRO A 214 -15.07 16.52 10.97
C PRO A 214 -16.30 15.62 10.96
N SER A 215 -16.37 14.73 11.94
CA SER A 215 -17.56 13.88 12.11
C SER A 215 -18.70 14.63 12.83
N PRO A 216 -19.98 14.36 12.50
CA PRO A 216 -21.12 15.02 13.14
C PRO A 216 -21.19 14.81 14.66
N ARG A 217 -20.79 13.64 15.17
CA ARG A 217 -20.82 13.36 16.62
C ARG A 217 -19.74 14.13 17.35
N TYR A 218 -18.57 14.33 16.73
CA TYR A 218 -17.52 15.18 17.28
C TYR A 218 -18.00 16.64 17.38
N LEU A 219 -18.59 17.18 16.31
CA LEU A 219 -19.16 18.53 16.33
C LEU A 219 -20.21 18.71 17.43
N ALA A 220 -21.14 17.75 17.55
CA ALA A 220 -22.17 17.77 18.59
C ALA A 220 -21.59 17.71 20.02
N ARG A 221 -20.61 16.84 20.25
CA ARG A 221 -19.92 16.71 21.55
C ARG A 221 -19.23 18.01 21.95
N HIS A 222 -18.52 18.63 21.02
CA HIS A 222 -17.71 19.82 21.27
C HIS A 222 -18.47 21.14 21.08
N LYS A 223 -19.75 21.08 20.67
CA LYS A 223 -20.63 22.24 20.44
C LYS A 223 -20.02 23.25 19.45
N LYS A 224 -19.49 22.74 18.33
CA LYS A 224 -18.88 23.55 17.27
C LYS A 224 -19.62 23.40 15.96
N THR A 225 -19.61 24.45 15.16
CA THR A 225 -19.97 24.39 13.74
C THR A 225 -18.80 23.80 12.92
N PRO A 226 -19.07 23.23 11.73
CA PRO A 226 -18.02 22.82 10.81
C PRO A 226 -17.02 23.94 10.50
N GLU A 227 -17.50 25.16 10.27
CA GLU A 227 -16.69 26.32 9.87
C GLU A 227 -15.74 26.79 10.97
N GLU A 228 -16.23 26.86 12.22
CA GLU A 228 -15.40 27.20 13.39
C GLU A 228 -14.28 26.19 13.58
N LEU A 229 -14.60 24.90 13.43
CA LEU A 229 -13.63 23.83 13.62
C LEU A 229 -12.62 23.77 12.48
N ASP A 230 -13.04 23.95 11.22
CA ASP A 230 -12.12 24.02 10.08
C ASP A 230 -11.12 25.15 10.26
N LYS A 231 -11.59 26.38 10.58
CA LYS A 231 -10.71 27.53 10.80
C LYS A 231 -9.69 27.25 11.91
N GLN A 232 -10.16 26.77 13.07
CA GLN A 232 -9.28 26.44 14.19
C GLN A 232 -8.26 25.36 13.81
N TYR A 233 -8.72 24.30 13.13
CA TYR A 233 -7.88 23.18 12.78
C TYR A 233 -6.82 23.57 11.75
N ARG A 234 -7.19 24.40 10.78
CA ARG A 234 -6.28 24.94 9.75
C ARG A 234 -5.16 25.78 10.37
N GLU A 235 -5.51 26.70 11.28
CA GLU A 235 -4.53 27.48 12.06
C GLU A 235 -3.63 26.57 12.89
N PHE A 236 -4.20 25.53 13.50
CA PHE A 236 -3.46 24.58 14.33
C PHE A 236 -2.47 23.73 13.50
N ILE A 237 -2.96 23.03 12.48
CA ILE A 237 -2.21 22.06 11.68
C ILE A 237 -1.18 22.74 10.78
N GLY A 238 -1.45 23.97 10.33
CA GLY A 238 -0.55 24.78 9.49
C GLY A 238 0.81 25.05 10.12
N ARG A 239 0.95 24.91 11.45
CA ARG A 239 2.20 25.11 12.19
C ARG A 239 3.16 23.91 12.11
N TYR A 240 2.66 22.72 11.75
CA TYR A 240 3.38 21.45 11.89
C TYR A 240 3.95 20.90 10.58
N PHE A 241 4.19 21.76 9.59
CA PHE A 241 4.82 21.40 8.31
C PHE A 241 6.35 21.56 8.32
N GLY A 242 7.00 21.53 9.48
CA GLY A 242 8.46 21.59 9.58
C GLY A 242 9.11 20.23 9.31
N TYR A 243 8.68 19.20 10.04
CA TYR A 243 9.13 17.82 9.84
C TYR A 243 7.95 16.88 10.02
N MET A 244 8.03 15.72 9.39
CA MET A 244 7.18 14.59 9.74
C MET A 244 8.02 13.38 10.10
N ASN A 245 7.48 12.48 10.90
CA ASN A 245 8.19 11.28 11.32
C ASN A 245 7.27 10.10 11.61
N ILE A 246 7.83 8.91 11.46
CA ILE A 246 7.15 7.64 11.69
C ILE A 246 8.05 6.68 12.48
N PRO A 247 7.46 5.73 13.22
CA PRO A 247 8.23 4.62 13.78
C PRO A 247 8.93 3.81 12.69
N TYR A 248 10.21 3.52 12.89
CA TYR A 248 11.04 2.76 11.97
C TYR A 248 11.67 1.54 12.67
N LEU A 249 11.71 0.42 11.97
CA LEU A 249 12.32 -0.82 12.43
C LEU A 249 13.25 -1.37 11.34
N ARG A 250 14.49 -1.72 11.68
CA ARG A 250 15.36 -2.44 10.75
C ARG A 250 16.30 -3.35 11.53
N ASP A 251 16.35 -4.62 11.14
CA ASP A 251 17.20 -5.64 11.77
C ASP A 251 17.04 -5.67 13.30
N GLY A 252 15.79 -5.54 13.78
CA GLY A 252 15.44 -5.48 15.21
C GLY A 252 15.74 -4.15 15.91
N LYS A 253 16.42 -3.20 15.26
CA LYS A 253 16.74 -1.88 15.80
C LYS A 253 15.61 -0.90 15.53
N LYS A 254 15.15 -0.24 16.59
CA LYS A 254 14.11 0.79 16.53
C LYS A 254 14.73 2.16 16.31
N ALA A 255 14.10 2.96 15.47
CA ALA A 255 14.43 4.36 15.24
C ALA A 255 13.14 5.15 14.93
N THR A 256 13.29 6.46 14.80
CA THR A 256 12.26 7.36 14.27
C THR A 256 12.75 7.89 12.93
N LEU A 257 12.07 7.51 11.85
CA LEU A 257 12.41 8.01 10.51
C LEU A 257 11.82 9.40 10.33
N MET A 258 12.68 10.39 10.13
CA MET A 258 12.41 11.80 10.02
C MET A 258 12.50 12.25 8.56
N LEU A 259 11.46 12.92 8.07
CA LEU A 259 11.46 13.60 6.77
C LEU A 259 11.34 15.12 7.00
N PRO A 260 12.38 15.90 6.69
CA PRO A 260 12.28 17.36 6.67
C PRO A 260 11.30 17.84 5.59
N LEU A 261 10.47 18.82 5.95
CA LEU A 261 9.54 19.50 5.06
C LEU A 261 9.99 20.98 4.92
N GLU A 262 9.46 21.90 5.74
CA GLU A 262 9.93 23.30 5.82
C GLU A 262 11.10 23.47 6.79
N GLY A 263 11.29 22.50 7.69
CA GLY A 263 12.38 22.44 8.63
C GLY A 263 13.73 22.23 7.93
N LYS A 264 14.79 22.74 8.52
CA LYS A 264 16.15 22.69 7.98
C LYS A 264 17.10 21.94 8.90
N GLY A 265 17.88 21.03 8.30
CA GLY A 265 18.95 20.33 8.98
C GLY A 265 18.48 19.11 9.77
N GLN A 266 19.41 18.55 10.52
CA GLN A 266 19.19 17.44 11.43
C GLN A 266 19.38 17.93 12.86
N PHE A 267 18.74 17.25 13.81
CA PHE A 267 18.82 17.57 15.23
C PHE A 267 18.89 16.29 16.07
N ALA A 268 19.39 16.43 17.29
CA ALA A 268 19.47 15.37 18.29
C ALA A 268 18.79 15.78 19.62
N THR A 269 18.00 16.86 19.57
CA THR A 269 17.27 17.41 20.72
C THR A 269 15.83 17.71 20.34
N PHE A 270 14.95 17.72 21.33
CA PHE A 270 13.54 18.06 21.16
C PHE A 270 13.08 18.90 22.35
N GLN A 271 12.56 20.09 22.07
CA GLN A 271 12.11 21.07 23.08
C GLN A 271 13.15 21.34 24.20
N GLY A 272 14.44 21.33 23.85
CA GLY A 272 15.56 21.52 24.78
C GLY A 272 16.03 20.26 25.52
N PHE A 273 15.32 19.14 25.36
CA PHE A 273 15.70 17.84 25.92
C PHE A 273 16.41 16.95 24.88
N HIS A 274 16.94 15.81 25.34
CA HIS A 274 17.53 14.81 24.44
C HIS A 274 16.47 14.18 23.54
N ALA A 275 16.86 13.82 22.31
CA ALA A 275 16.05 13.02 21.40
C ALA A 275 16.90 11.87 20.83
N ASP A 276 16.51 10.63 21.13
CA ASP A 276 17.27 9.45 20.76
C ASP A 276 16.72 8.77 19.51
N GLY A 277 17.60 8.10 18.77
CA GLY A 277 17.22 7.19 17.68
C GLY A 277 16.61 7.88 16.45
N LEU A 278 16.95 9.14 16.19
CA LEU A 278 16.49 9.87 15.01
C LEU A 278 17.29 9.45 13.76
N LEU A 279 16.58 9.10 12.68
CA LEU A 279 17.15 8.78 11.38
C LEU A 279 16.53 9.70 10.34
N PHE A 280 17.32 10.52 9.67
CA PHE A 280 16.81 11.46 8.66
C PHE A 280 16.87 10.88 7.25
N THR A 281 15.85 11.15 6.44
CA THR A 281 15.80 10.86 5.01
C THR A 281 15.31 12.10 4.25
N ASP A 282 15.78 12.28 3.02
CA ASP A 282 15.28 13.25 2.05
C ASP A 282 14.38 12.60 0.99
N ASP A 283 14.24 11.27 1.02
CA ASP A 283 13.41 10.52 0.09
C ASP A 283 12.03 10.20 0.70
N PRO A 284 10.95 10.89 0.26
CA PRO A 284 9.61 10.61 0.75
C PRO A 284 9.12 9.19 0.43
N ARG A 285 9.73 8.50 -0.55
CA ARG A 285 9.36 7.12 -0.91
C ARG A 285 9.70 6.13 0.21
N GLU A 286 10.60 6.48 1.13
CA GLU A 286 10.88 5.69 2.33
C GLU A 286 9.72 5.70 3.34
N LEU A 287 8.79 6.66 3.23
CA LEU A 287 7.61 6.76 4.09
C LEU A 287 6.33 6.36 3.33
N TYR A 288 6.26 6.64 2.01
CA TYR A 288 5.06 6.52 1.18
C TYR A 288 5.19 5.45 0.09
N PHE A 289 5.60 4.25 0.46
CA PHE A 289 5.61 3.08 -0.42
C PHE A 289 4.26 2.35 -0.42
N PRO A 290 3.90 1.65 -1.51
CA PRO A 290 2.67 0.87 -1.59
C PRO A 290 2.70 -0.35 -0.67
N LEU A 291 1.54 -0.75 -0.15
CA LEU A 291 1.36 -1.94 0.67
C LEU A 291 0.34 -2.90 0.07
N ASN A 292 0.36 -4.14 0.55
CA ASN A 292 -0.69 -5.15 0.29
C ASN A 292 -0.85 -5.56 -1.18
N HIS A 293 0.07 -5.15 -2.06
CA HIS A 293 0.08 -5.56 -3.47
C HIS A 293 0.40 -7.03 -3.62
N THR A 294 -0.14 -7.60 -4.70
CA THR A 294 0.19 -8.95 -5.17
C THR A 294 0.96 -8.84 -6.49
N GLN A 295 1.97 -9.67 -6.67
CA GLN A 295 2.72 -9.81 -7.91
C GLN A 295 2.44 -11.18 -8.52
N VAL A 296 2.36 -11.23 -9.84
CA VAL A 296 2.07 -12.43 -10.63
C VAL A 296 3.25 -12.72 -11.56
N LEU A 297 3.79 -13.93 -11.48
CA LEU A 297 4.82 -14.44 -12.38
C LEU A 297 4.21 -15.54 -13.26
N PHE A 298 4.55 -15.54 -14.54
CA PHE A 298 4.03 -16.50 -15.52
C PHE A 298 5.14 -17.47 -15.90
N THR A 299 4.89 -18.76 -15.71
CA THR A 299 5.78 -19.83 -16.17
C THR A 299 5.04 -20.68 -17.20
N TYR A 300 5.59 -20.81 -18.41
CA TYR A 300 5.01 -21.68 -19.43
C TYR A 300 5.11 -23.15 -19.01
N ASN A 301 3.99 -23.87 -19.06
CA ASN A 301 3.96 -25.29 -18.69
C ASN A 301 4.73 -26.17 -19.68
N ASN A 302 4.80 -25.76 -20.95
CA ASN A 302 5.44 -26.51 -22.05
C ASN A 302 6.47 -25.64 -22.78
N ALA A 303 7.35 -24.95 -22.05
CA ALA A 303 8.41 -24.15 -22.66
C ALA A 303 9.40 -25.06 -23.40
N ARG A 304 9.65 -24.77 -24.69
CA ARG A 304 10.75 -25.38 -25.46
C ARG A 304 11.87 -24.38 -25.66
N ARG A 305 13.12 -24.86 -25.76
CA ARG A 305 14.25 -23.97 -26.01
C ARG A 305 14.16 -23.44 -27.44
N PRO A 306 14.36 -22.12 -27.67
CA PRO A 306 14.33 -21.55 -29.02
C PRO A 306 15.25 -22.26 -30.01
N ILE A 307 16.43 -22.71 -29.57
CA ILE A 307 17.39 -23.40 -30.44
C ILE A 307 16.90 -24.77 -30.93
N GLU A 308 16.17 -25.51 -30.09
CA GLU A 308 15.60 -26.81 -30.48
C GLU A 308 14.53 -26.63 -31.55
N LEU A 309 13.69 -25.61 -31.40
CA LEU A 309 12.66 -25.23 -32.37
C LEU A 309 13.27 -24.81 -33.72
N ILE A 310 14.36 -24.03 -33.68
CA ILE A 310 15.09 -23.59 -34.88
C ILE A 310 15.67 -24.78 -35.63
N GLN A 311 16.27 -25.73 -34.90
CA GLN A 311 16.86 -26.95 -35.47
C GLN A 311 15.79 -27.88 -36.06
N GLU A 312 14.74 -28.17 -35.30
CA GLU A 312 13.61 -29.03 -35.72
C GLU A 312 12.93 -28.54 -37.01
N HIS A 313 12.82 -27.22 -37.18
CA HIS A 313 12.16 -26.61 -38.33
C HIS A 313 13.12 -26.11 -39.42
N HIS A 314 14.42 -26.41 -39.33
CA HIS A 314 15.43 -26.03 -40.33
C HIS A 314 15.39 -24.54 -40.65
N ILE A 315 15.43 -23.71 -39.62
CA ILE A 315 15.39 -22.26 -39.77
C ILE A 315 16.83 -21.77 -39.91
N THR A 316 17.17 -21.29 -41.10
CA THR A 316 18.52 -20.79 -41.43
C THR A 316 18.51 -19.30 -41.78
N THR A 317 17.35 -18.75 -42.11
CA THR A 317 17.17 -17.33 -42.48
C THR A 317 16.06 -16.66 -41.66
N GLU A 318 16.10 -15.33 -41.60
CA GLU A 318 15.03 -14.53 -40.97
C GLU A 318 13.68 -14.73 -41.66
N GLN A 319 13.65 -14.85 -42.99
CA GLN A 319 12.42 -15.09 -43.75
C GLN A 319 11.78 -16.45 -43.40
N GLU A 320 12.60 -17.50 -43.26
CA GLU A 320 12.15 -18.81 -42.77
C GLU A 320 11.64 -18.73 -41.33
N PHE A 321 12.31 -17.98 -40.46
CA PHE A 321 11.83 -17.76 -39.10
C PHE A 321 10.45 -17.14 -39.14
N LEU A 322 10.28 -15.99 -39.81
CA LEU A 322 9.04 -15.23 -39.83
C LEU A 322 7.85 -16.02 -40.39
N SER A 323 8.08 -16.81 -41.46
CA SER A 323 7.06 -17.65 -42.11
C SER A 323 6.70 -18.91 -41.31
N LYS A 324 7.67 -19.52 -40.62
CA LYS A 324 7.45 -20.73 -39.81
C LYS A 324 7.03 -20.43 -38.36
N ARG A 325 7.06 -19.18 -37.90
CA ARG A 325 6.64 -18.75 -36.54
C ARG A 325 5.36 -19.41 -36.02
N PRO A 326 4.27 -19.58 -36.80
CA PRO A 326 3.05 -20.22 -36.27
C PRO A 326 3.26 -21.66 -35.79
N LEU A 327 4.29 -22.36 -36.28
CA LEU A 327 4.61 -23.74 -35.89
C LEU A 327 5.17 -23.83 -34.47
N PHE A 328 5.83 -22.77 -34.00
CA PHE A 328 6.53 -22.75 -32.71
C PHE A 328 6.16 -21.54 -31.83
N ALA A 329 5.11 -20.82 -32.19
CA ALA A 329 4.58 -19.71 -31.40
C ALA A 329 4.18 -20.18 -30.00
N ALA A 330 4.42 -19.33 -29.00
CA ALA A 330 4.07 -19.62 -27.62
C ALA A 330 2.56 -19.89 -27.48
N ARG A 331 2.22 -20.93 -26.71
CA ARG A 331 0.83 -21.27 -26.37
C ARG A 331 0.51 -20.73 -24.98
N PRO A 332 -0.69 -20.16 -24.76
CA PRO A 332 -1.00 -19.44 -23.53
C PRO A 332 -1.41 -20.39 -22.40
N ASP A 333 -0.52 -21.31 -22.05
CA ASP A 333 -0.70 -22.31 -21.01
C ASP A 333 0.40 -22.11 -19.95
N TYR A 334 -0.03 -21.58 -18.80
CA TYR A 334 0.84 -21.08 -17.75
C TYR A 334 0.53 -21.74 -16.41
N THR A 335 1.57 -21.82 -15.58
CA THR A 335 1.43 -21.80 -14.12
C THR A 335 1.75 -20.40 -13.63
N LEU A 336 0.82 -19.80 -12.89
CA LEU A 336 1.03 -18.56 -12.16
C LEU A 336 1.78 -18.86 -10.86
N THR A 337 2.72 -18.00 -10.50
CA THR A 337 3.31 -17.94 -9.15
C THR A 337 3.06 -16.56 -8.56
N LEU A 338 2.54 -16.53 -7.35
CA LEU A 338 2.04 -15.33 -6.68
C LEU A 338 2.96 -14.94 -5.52
N GLN A 339 3.23 -13.65 -5.41
CA GLN A 339 3.97 -13.07 -4.28
C GLN A 339 3.18 -11.89 -3.71
N HIS A 340 3.37 -11.54 -2.43
CA HIS A 340 2.65 -10.43 -1.80
C HIS A 340 3.57 -9.56 -0.92
N GLY A 341 3.20 -8.28 -0.80
CA GLY A 341 3.71 -7.36 0.22
C GLY A 341 2.79 -7.24 1.44
N MET A 342 1.76 -8.08 1.55
CA MET A 342 0.72 -8.00 2.58
C MET A 342 1.18 -8.50 3.96
N PRO A 343 1.12 -7.67 5.02
CA PRO A 343 1.25 -8.12 6.40
C PRO A 343 0.07 -9.02 6.82
N TRP A 344 0.35 -9.95 7.73
CA TRP A 344 -0.65 -10.90 8.26
C TRP A 344 -1.38 -11.69 7.16
N PHE A 345 -0.68 -12.05 6.10
CA PHE A 345 -1.23 -12.78 4.97
C PHE A 345 -1.99 -14.05 5.39
N SER A 346 -3.11 -14.32 4.72
CA SER A 346 -3.92 -15.51 4.87
C SER A 346 -3.94 -16.35 3.60
N HIS A 347 -4.34 -15.76 2.48
CA HIS A 347 -4.51 -16.46 1.21
C HIS A 347 -4.56 -15.49 0.03
N TYR A 348 -4.46 -16.04 -1.18
CA TYR A 348 -4.76 -15.33 -2.41
C TYR A 348 -6.18 -15.62 -2.88
N GLU A 349 -6.76 -14.67 -3.59
CA GLU A 349 -7.97 -14.84 -4.38
C GLU A 349 -7.67 -14.53 -5.84
N LEU A 350 -8.26 -15.34 -6.73
CA LEU A 350 -8.11 -15.23 -8.17
C LEU A 350 -9.50 -15.17 -8.81
N ARG A 351 -9.66 -14.28 -9.77
CA ARG A 351 -10.81 -14.21 -10.67
C ARG A 351 -10.33 -14.04 -12.10
N VAL A 352 -11.04 -14.69 -13.02
CA VAL A 352 -10.79 -14.61 -14.46
C VAL A 352 -12.08 -14.20 -15.16
N ASP A 353 -11.99 -13.26 -16.10
CA ASP A 353 -13.08 -12.76 -16.96
C ASP A 353 -14.34 -12.33 -16.22
N GLY A 354 -14.16 -11.69 -15.06
CA GLY A 354 -15.27 -11.16 -14.27
C GLY A 354 -16.14 -12.22 -13.59
N GLY A 355 -15.67 -13.47 -13.48
CA GLY A 355 -16.36 -14.55 -12.76
C GLY A 355 -16.39 -14.35 -11.23
N GLU A 356 -16.53 -15.43 -10.47
CA GLU A 356 -16.45 -15.37 -9.00
C GLU A 356 -15.01 -15.37 -8.51
N TRP A 357 -14.77 -14.70 -7.37
CA TRP A 357 -13.49 -14.80 -6.67
C TRP A 357 -13.32 -16.20 -6.10
N LYS A 358 -12.18 -16.83 -6.41
CA LYS A 358 -11.81 -18.15 -5.89
C LYS A 358 -10.61 -18.03 -4.98
N ARG A 359 -10.76 -18.49 -3.74
CA ARG A 359 -9.64 -18.67 -2.81
C ARG A 359 -8.69 -19.74 -3.34
N LEU A 360 -7.41 -19.42 -3.43
CA LEU A 360 -6.37 -20.35 -3.84
C LEU A 360 -5.84 -21.15 -2.64
N PRO A 361 -5.50 -22.44 -2.83
CA PRO A 361 -4.93 -23.28 -1.77
C PRO A 361 -3.46 -22.97 -1.45
N GLY A 362 -2.78 -22.24 -2.34
CA GLY A 362 -1.38 -21.87 -2.23
C GLY A 362 -1.04 -20.65 -3.09
N ASP A 363 0.24 -20.49 -3.39
CA ASP A 363 0.81 -19.38 -4.17
C ASP A 363 0.89 -19.67 -5.67
N THR A 364 0.33 -20.80 -6.12
CA THR A 364 0.31 -21.17 -7.54
C THR A 364 -1.11 -21.42 -8.05
N ALA A 365 -1.33 -21.13 -9.33
CA ALA A 365 -2.59 -21.40 -10.00
C ALA A 365 -2.37 -21.69 -11.48
N PRO A 366 -3.06 -22.68 -12.08
CA PRO A 366 -3.03 -22.86 -13.53
C PRO A 366 -3.78 -21.73 -14.22
N LEU A 367 -3.25 -21.25 -15.34
CA LEU A 367 -3.91 -20.27 -16.20
C LEU A 367 -3.76 -20.67 -17.66
N LYS A 368 -4.90 -20.91 -18.31
CA LYS A 368 -4.97 -21.13 -19.75
C LYS A 368 -5.82 -20.04 -20.38
N LEU A 369 -5.23 -19.23 -21.26
CA LEU A 369 -5.96 -18.16 -21.92
C LEU A 369 -6.82 -18.72 -23.05
N HIS A 370 -8.04 -18.22 -23.18
CA HIS A 370 -8.87 -18.47 -24.35
C HIS A 370 -8.56 -17.44 -25.46
N SER A 371 -9.01 -17.73 -26.68
CA SER A 371 -8.91 -16.78 -27.79
C SER A 371 -9.69 -15.49 -27.49
N GLY A 372 -9.15 -14.34 -27.90
CA GLY A 372 -9.69 -13.02 -27.60
C GLY A 372 -9.01 -12.34 -26.41
N LEU A 373 -9.77 -11.52 -25.70
CA LEU A 373 -9.31 -10.77 -24.52
C LEU A 373 -9.60 -11.56 -23.25
N ASN A 374 -8.61 -11.71 -22.39
CA ASN A 374 -8.69 -12.35 -21.09
C ASN A 374 -8.41 -11.28 -20.02
N THR A 375 -9.17 -11.27 -18.93
CA THR A 375 -8.95 -10.40 -17.78
C THR A 375 -8.61 -11.25 -16.57
N LEU A 376 -7.37 -11.13 -16.09
CA LEU A 376 -6.86 -11.77 -14.89
C LEU A 376 -6.91 -10.76 -13.74
N GLU A 377 -7.49 -11.15 -12.61
CA GLU A 377 -7.51 -10.36 -11.39
C GLU A 377 -7.07 -11.21 -10.20
N VAL A 378 -6.05 -10.74 -9.48
CA VAL A 378 -5.49 -11.42 -8.31
C VAL A 378 -5.36 -10.44 -7.16
N ARG A 379 -5.66 -10.88 -5.94
CA ARG A 379 -5.40 -10.11 -4.72
C ARG A 379 -5.00 -11.01 -3.56
N ALA A 380 -4.28 -10.45 -2.61
CA ALA A 380 -4.01 -11.08 -1.33
C ALA A 380 -5.10 -10.69 -0.32
N VAL A 381 -5.36 -11.56 0.65
CA VAL A 381 -6.28 -11.34 1.76
C VAL A 381 -5.54 -11.65 3.06
N ASN A 382 -5.67 -10.77 4.06
CA ASN A 382 -5.01 -10.96 5.34
C ASN A 382 -5.88 -11.77 6.32
N ARG A 383 -5.33 -12.09 7.49
CA ARG A 383 -5.99 -12.89 8.54
C ARG A 383 -7.21 -12.23 9.17
N ALA A 384 -7.37 -10.91 9.03
CA ALA A 384 -8.58 -10.20 9.44
C ALA A 384 -9.66 -10.18 8.33
N GLY A 385 -9.38 -10.72 7.14
CA GLY A 385 -10.30 -10.71 6.01
C GLY A 385 -10.25 -9.45 5.14
N ALA A 386 -9.31 -8.52 5.40
CA ALA A 386 -9.14 -7.36 4.55
C ALA A 386 -8.43 -7.76 3.25
N ALA A 387 -9.07 -7.50 2.12
CA ALA A 387 -8.53 -7.74 0.78
C ALA A 387 -7.64 -6.57 0.34
N GLY A 388 -6.49 -6.89 -0.26
CA GLY A 388 -5.54 -5.92 -0.81
C GLY A 388 -6.01 -5.34 -2.16
N PRO A 389 -5.25 -4.36 -2.69
CA PRO A 389 -5.47 -3.84 -4.04
C PRO A 389 -5.45 -4.96 -5.09
N ILE A 390 -6.29 -4.82 -6.12
CA ILE A 390 -6.40 -5.82 -7.20
C ILE A 390 -5.24 -5.64 -8.19
N ASN A 391 -4.43 -6.68 -8.34
CA ASN A 391 -3.55 -6.83 -9.50
C ASN A 391 -4.41 -7.27 -10.69
N ARG A 392 -4.54 -6.41 -11.70
CA ARG A 392 -5.34 -6.64 -12.89
C ARG A 392 -4.43 -6.67 -14.11
N MET A 393 -4.60 -7.70 -14.94
CA MET A 393 -3.94 -7.82 -16.23
C MET A 393 -4.96 -8.14 -17.32
N LYS A 394 -4.93 -7.38 -18.41
CA LYS A 394 -5.68 -7.71 -19.64
C LYS A 394 -4.72 -8.29 -20.66
N ILE A 395 -4.95 -9.54 -21.05
CA ILE A 395 -4.07 -10.28 -21.95
C ILE A 395 -4.87 -10.70 -23.18
N ARG A 396 -4.39 -10.33 -24.36
CA ARG A 396 -4.98 -10.72 -25.64
C ARG A 396 -4.25 -11.93 -26.20
N TYR A 397 -5.00 -12.96 -26.57
CA TYR A 397 -4.52 -14.10 -27.36
C TYR A 397 -5.36 -14.21 -28.62
N ALA A 398 -4.84 -13.75 -29.76
CA ALA A 398 -5.60 -13.74 -31.01
C ALA A 398 -4.65 -13.81 -32.22
N ALA A 399 -5.20 -14.08 -33.40
CA ALA A 399 -4.43 -13.94 -34.64
C ALA A 399 -3.78 -12.54 -34.73
N ASP A 400 -2.51 -12.50 -35.12
CA ASP A 400 -1.82 -11.26 -35.47
C ASP A 400 -2.54 -10.70 -36.71
N PRO A 401 -3.07 -9.46 -36.66
CA PRO A 401 -3.86 -8.88 -37.74
C PRO A 401 -3.08 -8.64 -39.03
#